data_AF-A0A1S2NEK7-F1
#
_entry.id   AF-A0A1S2NEK7-F1
#
_cell.length_a   1.000
_cell.length_b   1.000
_cell.length_c   1.000
_cell.angle_alpha   90.00
_cell.angle_beta   90.00
_cell.angle_gamma   90.00
#
_symmetry.space_group_name_H-M   'P 1'
#
loop_
_entity.id
_entity.type
_entity.pdbx_description
1 polymer ?
#
loop_
_entity_poly.entity_id
_entity_poly.type
_entity_poly.pdbx_seq_one_letter_code
_entity_poly.pdbx_strand_id
1 'polypeptide(L)'
;MLRNNPHEERILVFAPRGRDAEVMASVLRRDGLDCELVADFTGLGAAIGQGAGAAIVAEEALHGVDASALRGWLERQEPWSDFPFIVLLGKATGLQQATARDRLGDLGNVILLERPLNVQTLRSASVSALRARRRQYQARDVLADRERTAASLHHSRQQLVALNETLESRIDERTRALAQANDRLMSEIIERERVQQAMAQYQKMEAVGRLTGGIAHDFNNLLNVVQGSMDLILLMSKDEVAKGRAEIARKACQRGGKLTRQLLAFARNQSLDLRETDIGLLFDGVRELVATSLGSRIRLRFEADMDCPPVLADANQMEMALLNLAINGRDAMQDGGELVFVAACDEPPPDFLPPGDYVRIAVTDSGEGMAPELVAKVFEPFFTTKGVGGTGLGLSQVYGMAQQSGGAARILSEPGVGTTVEIWLRTATGMQDAEPALPARMPAVRQAARILIVEDDDFVRESMVSSLEALGHTVRQAPDGEAGLRALHEERPDLLITDYLMPGMTGAELMQRTRAMFPGLPMIIATGYADMKAIEQVIGGGVVLRKPFQLAELAVSVGQALDRQRAGDEAQAAAMLPPTEGEG
;
A
#
# COMPACT_ATOMS: atom_id res chain seq x y z
N MET A 1 -13.78 -35.95 -62.91
CA MET A 1 -13.75 -36.75 -64.15
C MET A 1 -14.16 -38.16 -63.81
N LEU A 2 -15.41 -38.53 -64.10
CA LEU A 2 -15.93 -39.88 -63.92
C LEU A 2 -15.11 -40.82 -64.81
N ARG A 3 -14.28 -41.67 -64.21
CA ARG A 3 -13.68 -42.79 -64.94
C ARG A 3 -14.84 -43.72 -65.28
N ASN A 4 -15.36 -43.64 -66.51
CA ASN A 4 -16.20 -44.69 -67.05
C ASN A 4 -15.40 -45.99 -66.92
N ASN A 5 -15.78 -46.85 -65.98
CA ASN A 5 -15.23 -48.19 -65.94
C ASN A 5 -15.67 -48.83 -67.26
N PRO A 6 -14.74 -49.27 -68.14
CA PRO A 6 -15.10 -49.80 -69.46
C PRO A 6 -16.04 -51.02 -69.37
N HIS A 7 -16.13 -51.65 -68.19
CA HIS A 7 -17.02 -52.76 -67.92
C HIS A 7 -18.47 -52.33 -67.55
N GLU A 8 -18.76 -51.07 -67.22
CA GLU A 8 -20.09 -50.67 -66.72
C GLU A 8 -21.18 -50.60 -67.81
N GLU A 9 -20.82 -50.51 -69.09
CA GLU A 9 -21.78 -50.38 -70.22
C GLU A 9 -21.84 -51.60 -71.14
N ARG A 10 -21.09 -52.67 -70.86
CA ARG A 10 -21.10 -53.89 -71.68
C ARG A 10 -22.38 -54.71 -71.49
N ILE A 11 -22.87 -55.30 -72.58
CA ILE A 11 -24.00 -56.24 -72.55
C ILE A 11 -23.46 -57.67 -72.52
N LEU A 12 -23.79 -58.41 -71.47
CA LEU A 12 -23.46 -59.83 -71.38
C LEU A 12 -24.47 -60.64 -72.17
N VAL A 13 -24.03 -61.59 -72.99
CA VAL A 13 -24.94 -62.43 -73.79
C VAL A 13 -24.71 -63.88 -73.42
N PHE A 14 -25.76 -64.54 -72.91
CA PHE A 14 -25.77 -65.95 -72.57
C PHE A 14 -26.85 -66.70 -73.36
N ALA A 15 -26.43 -67.36 -74.44
CA ALA A 15 -27.29 -68.19 -75.28
C ALA A 15 -26.54 -69.49 -75.68
N PRO A 16 -26.69 -70.58 -74.90
CA PRO A 16 -25.84 -71.76 -74.99
C PRO A 16 -26.15 -72.71 -76.15
N ARG A 17 -27.24 -72.50 -76.91
CA ARG A 17 -27.65 -73.38 -78.02
C ARG A 17 -27.70 -72.63 -79.34
N GLY A 18 -27.14 -73.23 -80.39
CA GLY A 18 -27.20 -72.69 -81.76
C GLY A 18 -26.24 -71.53 -82.02
N ARG A 19 -26.49 -70.77 -83.09
CA ARG A 19 -25.70 -69.59 -83.50
C ARG A 19 -26.26 -68.27 -82.93
N ASP A 20 -27.23 -68.33 -82.03
CA ASP A 20 -28.00 -67.17 -81.59
C ASP A 20 -27.11 -66.16 -80.83
N ALA A 21 -26.18 -66.65 -79.98
CA ALA A 21 -25.24 -65.79 -79.26
C ALA A 21 -24.36 -64.95 -80.22
N GLU A 22 -23.81 -65.59 -81.25
CA GLU A 22 -22.93 -64.95 -82.24
C GLU A 22 -23.70 -63.95 -83.11
N VAL A 23 -24.90 -64.32 -83.55
CA VAL A 23 -25.78 -63.44 -84.35
C VAL A 23 -26.17 -62.20 -83.55
N MET A 24 -26.56 -62.37 -82.29
CA MET A 24 -26.94 -61.27 -81.42
C MET A 24 -25.75 -60.37 -81.09
N ALA A 25 -24.59 -60.94 -80.77
CA ALA A 25 -23.38 -60.18 -80.56
C ALA A 25 -22.99 -59.38 -81.81
N SER A 26 -23.13 -59.96 -83.00
CA SER A 26 -22.89 -59.25 -84.26
C SER A 26 -23.87 -58.09 -84.47
N VAL A 27 -25.16 -58.27 -84.14
CA VAL A 27 -26.18 -57.21 -84.25
C VAL A 27 -25.90 -56.07 -83.28
N LEU A 28 -25.59 -56.38 -82.02
CA LEU A 28 -25.30 -55.39 -80.99
C LEU A 28 -24.02 -54.59 -81.32
N ARG A 29 -22.95 -55.27 -81.74
CA ARG A 29 -21.68 -54.61 -82.12
C ARG A 29 -21.83 -53.73 -83.35
N ARG A 30 -22.62 -54.16 -84.34
CA ARG A 30 -22.90 -53.33 -85.53
C ARG A 30 -23.59 -52.03 -85.16
N ASP A 31 -24.41 -52.04 -84.12
CA ASP A 31 -25.12 -50.87 -83.61
C ASP A 31 -24.30 -50.09 -82.55
N GLY A 32 -23.02 -50.43 -82.37
CA GLY A 32 -22.08 -49.74 -81.47
C GLY A 32 -22.25 -50.10 -79.99
N LEU A 33 -22.90 -51.22 -79.68
CA LEU A 33 -23.08 -51.70 -78.31
C LEU A 33 -22.01 -52.74 -77.97
N ASP A 34 -21.23 -52.47 -76.92
CA ASP A 34 -20.23 -53.41 -76.42
C ASP A 34 -20.93 -54.64 -75.86
N CYS A 35 -20.45 -55.83 -76.25
CA CYS A 35 -21.01 -57.07 -75.77
C CYS A 35 -19.97 -58.18 -75.59
N GLU A 36 -20.20 -58.99 -74.56
CA GLU A 36 -19.35 -60.10 -74.14
C GLU A 36 -20.18 -61.38 -74.10
N LEU A 37 -19.66 -62.42 -74.74
CA LEU A 37 -20.29 -63.74 -74.74
C LEU A 37 -19.88 -64.47 -73.48
N VAL A 38 -20.87 -65.00 -72.76
CA VAL A 38 -20.66 -65.76 -71.53
C VAL A 38 -21.07 -67.21 -71.76
N ALA A 39 -20.29 -68.15 -71.22
CA ALA A 39 -20.48 -69.58 -71.46
C ALA A 39 -21.45 -70.27 -70.48
N ASP A 40 -21.58 -69.76 -69.25
CA ASP A 40 -22.40 -70.34 -68.18
C ASP A 40 -22.91 -69.28 -67.18
N PHE A 41 -23.81 -69.67 -66.26
CA PHE A 41 -24.35 -68.77 -65.24
C PHE A 41 -23.30 -68.32 -64.20
N THR A 42 -22.27 -69.13 -63.93
CA THR A 42 -21.18 -68.77 -63.02
C THR A 42 -20.33 -67.66 -63.60
N GLY A 43 -19.96 -67.76 -64.88
CA GLY A 43 -19.32 -66.70 -65.65
C GLY A 43 -20.20 -65.47 -65.78
N LEU A 44 -21.53 -65.63 -65.88
CA LEU A 44 -22.47 -64.52 -65.94
C LEU A 44 -22.45 -63.73 -64.62
N GLY A 45 -22.56 -64.41 -63.49
CA GLY A 45 -22.46 -63.79 -62.16
C GLY A 45 -21.12 -63.10 -61.92
N ALA A 46 -20.01 -63.73 -62.32
CA ALA A 46 -18.67 -63.13 -62.20
C ALA A 46 -18.50 -61.88 -63.08
N ALA A 47 -18.98 -61.93 -64.33
CA ALA A 47 -18.94 -60.80 -65.25
C ALA A 47 -19.85 -59.65 -64.80
N ILE A 48 -21.03 -59.95 -64.24
CA ILE A 48 -21.90 -58.94 -63.61
C ILE A 48 -21.18 -58.29 -62.42
N GLY A 49 -20.49 -59.08 -61.58
CA GLY A 49 -19.74 -58.57 -60.41
C GLY A 49 -18.56 -57.66 -60.76
N GLN A 50 -17.96 -57.83 -61.94
CA GLN A 50 -16.92 -56.93 -62.48
C GLN A 50 -17.49 -55.62 -63.08
N GLY A 51 -18.82 -55.54 -63.22
CA GLY A 51 -19.53 -54.48 -63.91
C GLY A 51 -20.11 -54.96 -65.23
N ALA A 52 -21.39 -54.65 -65.45
CA ALA A 52 -22.08 -54.81 -66.72
C ALA A 52 -23.26 -53.83 -66.83
N GLY A 53 -23.65 -53.57 -68.08
CA GLY A 53 -24.73 -52.70 -68.48
C GLY A 53 -26.09 -53.39 -68.49
N ALA A 54 -26.12 -54.63 -68.99
CA ALA A 54 -27.29 -55.50 -69.04
C ALA A 54 -26.85 -56.96 -69.30
N ALA A 55 -27.73 -57.92 -69.09
CA ALA A 55 -27.53 -59.30 -69.55
C ALA A 55 -28.67 -59.73 -70.48
N ILE A 56 -28.34 -60.34 -71.61
CA ILE A 56 -29.31 -60.98 -72.50
C ILE A 56 -29.20 -62.49 -72.30
N VAL A 57 -30.30 -63.13 -71.93
CA VAL A 57 -30.37 -64.55 -71.62
C VAL A 57 -31.42 -65.23 -72.49
N ALA A 58 -31.06 -66.34 -73.14
CA ALA A 58 -32.02 -67.13 -73.90
C ALA A 58 -32.86 -68.03 -72.97
N GLU A 59 -34.14 -68.24 -73.25
CA GLU A 59 -35.05 -69.06 -72.42
C GLU A 59 -34.54 -70.50 -72.22
N GLU A 60 -33.95 -71.11 -73.24
CA GLU A 60 -33.35 -72.44 -73.17
C GLU A 60 -32.17 -72.52 -72.20
N ALA A 61 -31.51 -71.39 -71.92
CA ALA A 61 -30.42 -71.31 -70.96
C ALA A 61 -30.95 -71.47 -69.52
N LEU A 62 -32.22 -71.13 -69.26
CA LEU A 62 -32.87 -71.23 -67.95
C LEU A 62 -33.35 -72.66 -67.61
N HIS A 63 -33.19 -73.61 -68.53
CA HIS A 63 -33.65 -74.99 -68.37
C HIS A 63 -32.53 -75.92 -67.88
N GLY A 64 -32.68 -76.45 -66.65
CA GLY A 64 -31.82 -77.53 -66.13
C GLY A 64 -30.44 -77.09 -65.59
N VAL A 65 -30.27 -75.80 -65.26
CA VAL A 65 -29.01 -75.25 -64.72
C VAL A 65 -29.22 -74.70 -63.30
N ASP A 66 -28.21 -74.84 -62.45
CA ASP A 66 -28.21 -74.27 -61.10
C ASP A 66 -28.01 -72.74 -61.13
N ALA A 67 -29.10 -71.99 -60.91
CA ALA A 67 -29.10 -70.53 -60.84
C ALA A 67 -28.85 -69.98 -59.42
N SER A 68 -28.40 -70.80 -58.46
CA SER A 68 -28.14 -70.41 -57.07
C SER A 68 -27.18 -69.22 -56.94
N ALA A 69 -26.10 -69.20 -57.73
CA ALA A 69 -25.09 -68.14 -57.70
C ALA A 69 -25.63 -66.77 -58.15
N LEU A 70 -26.46 -66.75 -59.20
CA LEU A 70 -27.09 -65.53 -59.70
C LEU A 70 -28.14 -65.00 -58.71
N ARG A 71 -28.95 -65.88 -58.12
CA ARG A 71 -29.91 -65.51 -57.07
C ARG A 71 -29.24 -64.93 -55.84
N GLY A 72 -28.19 -65.57 -55.34
CA GLY A 72 -27.42 -65.04 -54.21
C GLY A 72 -26.71 -63.72 -54.52
N TRP A 73 -26.43 -63.40 -55.79
CA TRP A 73 -25.94 -62.07 -56.17
C TRP A 73 -27.07 -61.03 -56.14
N LEU A 74 -28.24 -61.34 -56.69
CA LEU A 74 -29.41 -60.44 -56.71
C LEU A 74 -29.89 -60.09 -55.30
N GLU A 75 -29.90 -61.05 -54.38
CA GLU A 75 -30.26 -60.81 -52.98
C GLU A 75 -29.27 -59.89 -52.25
N ARG A 76 -28.01 -59.84 -52.70
CA ARG A 76 -26.94 -58.99 -52.15
C ARG A 76 -26.75 -57.69 -52.91
N GLN A 77 -27.67 -57.38 -53.82
CA GLN A 77 -27.59 -56.18 -54.62
C GLN A 77 -27.76 -54.92 -53.75
N GLU A 78 -26.91 -53.92 -53.99
CA GLU A 78 -27.02 -52.64 -53.27
C GLU A 78 -28.33 -51.92 -53.64
N PRO A 79 -28.94 -51.14 -52.72
CA PRO A 79 -30.27 -50.54 -52.94
C PRO A 79 -30.41 -49.61 -54.17
N TRP A 80 -29.30 -49.08 -54.69
CA TRP A 80 -29.28 -48.23 -55.88
C TRP A 80 -29.28 -49.01 -57.20
N SER A 81 -28.98 -50.31 -57.14
CA SER A 81 -28.70 -51.16 -58.29
C SER A 81 -29.92 -52.05 -58.56
N ASP A 82 -30.37 -52.10 -59.81
CA ASP A 82 -31.46 -52.98 -60.24
C ASP A 82 -31.16 -53.47 -61.67
N PHE A 83 -30.56 -54.66 -61.77
CA PHE A 83 -29.78 -55.04 -62.94
C PHE A 83 -30.70 -55.54 -64.07
N PRO A 84 -30.62 -54.96 -65.29
CA PRO A 84 -31.56 -55.32 -66.34
C PRO A 84 -31.19 -56.64 -67.03
N PHE A 85 -32.12 -57.59 -67.00
CA PHE A 85 -32.08 -58.84 -67.77
C PHE A 85 -33.02 -58.76 -68.96
N ILE A 86 -32.54 -59.04 -70.16
CA ILE A 86 -33.35 -59.17 -71.36
C ILE A 86 -33.48 -60.66 -71.65
N VAL A 87 -34.69 -61.21 -71.60
CA VAL A 87 -34.92 -62.64 -71.76
C VAL A 87 -35.62 -62.91 -73.08
N LEU A 88 -35.05 -63.82 -73.88
CA LEU A 88 -35.55 -64.16 -75.20
C LEU A 88 -36.40 -65.43 -75.12
N LEU A 89 -37.70 -65.30 -75.37
CA LEU A 89 -38.66 -66.40 -75.32
C LEU A 89 -38.72 -67.14 -76.67
N GLY A 90 -38.67 -68.47 -76.62
CA GLY A 90 -38.88 -69.37 -77.74
C GLY A 90 -40.37 -69.62 -78.04
N LYS A 91 -40.64 -70.32 -79.16
CA LYS A 91 -41.99 -70.81 -79.50
C LYS A 91 -42.29 -72.09 -78.70
N ALA A 92 -42.66 -71.95 -77.42
CA ALA A 92 -43.03 -73.07 -76.56
C ALA A 92 -44.53 -73.05 -76.22
N THR A 93 -45.13 -74.23 -76.03
CA THR A 93 -46.53 -74.43 -75.62
C THR A 93 -46.77 -73.93 -74.19
N GLY A 94 -47.94 -73.33 -73.92
CA GLY A 94 -48.22 -72.43 -72.79
C GLY A 94 -47.90 -72.88 -71.35
N LEU A 95 -47.63 -74.16 -71.08
CA LEU A 95 -47.18 -74.64 -69.77
C LEU A 95 -45.69 -74.35 -69.49
N GLN A 96 -44.84 -74.33 -70.51
CA GLN A 96 -43.40 -74.00 -70.38
C GLN A 96 -43.17 -72.50 -70.21
N GLN A 97 -43.98 -71.66 -70.86
CA GLN A 97 -43.92 -70.20 -70.71
C GLN A 97 -44.32 -69.74 -69.30
N ALA A 98 -45.26 -70.42 -68.64
CA ALA A 98 -45.65 -70.12 -67.27
C ALA A 98 -44.54 -70.43 -66.26
N THR A 99 -43.85 -71.57 -66.41
CA THR A 99 -42.72 -71.97 -65.56
C THR A 99 -41.45 -71.15 -65.81
N ALA A 100 -41.21 -70.70 -67.05
CA ALA A 100 -40.16 -69.75 -67.34
C ALA A 100 -40.45 -68.37 -66.70
N ARG A 101 -41.68 -67.87 -66.79
CA ARG A 101 -42.09 -66.62 -66.13
C ARG A 101 -42.00 -66.68 -64.61
N ASP A 102 -42.37 -67.80 -63.98
CA ASP A 102 -42.26 -67.98 -62.52
C ASP A 102 -40.80 -67.98 -62.06
N ARG A 103 -39.90 -68.67 -62.80
CA ARG A 103 -38.45 -68.68 -62.51
C ARG A 103 -37.75 -67.35 -62.79
N LEU A 104 -38.33 -66.55 -63.68
CA LEU A 104 -37.88 -65.19 -64.00
C LEU A 104 -38.49 -64.13 -63.09
N GLY A 105 -39.59 -64.44 -62.39
CA GLY A 105 -40.26 -63.54 -61.46
C GLY A 105 -39.39 -63.16 -60.25
N ASP A 106 -38.37 -63.98 -59.95
CA ASP A 106 -37.34 -63.70 -58.94
C ASP A 106 -36.27 -62.70 -59.42
N LEU A 107 -36.20 -62.39 -60.72
CA LEU A 107 -35.29 -61.40 -61.28
C LEU A 107 -36.03 -60.05 -61.31
N GLY A 108 -35.60 -59.08 -60.49
CA GLY A 108 -36.33 -57.82 -60.28
C GLY A 108 -36.62 -57.01 -61.56
N ASN A 109 -35.63 -56.83 -62.44
CA ASN A 109 -35.73 -56.02 -63.65
C ASN A 109 -35.54 -56.84 -64.92
N VAL A 110 -36.65 -57.40 -65.43
CA VAL A 110 -36.67 -58.27 -66.61
C VAL A 110 -37.45 -57.65 -67.76
N ILE A 111 -36.85 -57.68 -68.95
CA ILE A 111 -37.46 -57.32 -70.23
C ILE A 111 -37.64 -58.60 -71.06
N LEU A 112 -38.89 -58.98 -71.35
CA LEU A 112 -39.20 -60.18 -72.12
C LEU A 112 -39.33 -59.86 -73.62
N LEU A 113 -38.66 -60.61 -74.49
CA LEU A 113 -38.75 -60.48 -75.95
C LEU A 113 -39.07 -61.82 -76.61
N GLU A 114 -40.13 -61.87 -77.41
CA GLU A 114 -40.55 -63.09 -78.11
C GLU A 114 -39.87 -63.26 -79.47
N ARG A 115 -39.49 -64.50 -79.83
CA ARG A 115 -38.93 -64.84 -81.15
C ARG A 115 -40.04 -65.13 -82.19
N PRO A 116 -39.88 -64.75 -83.48
CA PRO A 116 -38.68 -64.19 -84.10
C PRO A 116 -38.48 -62.70 -83.77
N LEU A 117 -37.29 -62.34 -83.31
CA LEU A 117 -36.95 -60.95 -83.00
C LEU A 117 -36.59 -60.15 -84.25
N ASN A 118 -37.10 -58.93 -84.34
CA ASN A 118 -36.56 -57.91 -85.24
C ASN A 118 -35.34 -57.25 -84.58
N VAL A 119 -34.31 -56.98 -85.39
CA VAL A 119 -33.10 -56.23 -85.02
C VAL A 119 -33.44 -54.92 -84.29
N GLN A 120 -34.47 -54.19 -84.73
CA GLN A 120 -34.86 -52.93 -84.08
C GLN A 120 -35.39 -53.13 -82.65
N THR A 121 -36.12 -54.22 -82.39
CA THR A 121 -36.67 -54.52 -81.06
C THR A 121 -35.55 -54.88 -80.07
N LEU A 122 -34.59 -55.71 -80.51
CA LEU A 122 -33.42 -56.06 -79.70
C LEU A 122 -32.58 -54.82 -79.37
N ARG A 123 -32.35 -53.95 -80.36
CA ARG A 123 -31.62 -52.69 -80.19
C ARG A 123 -32.33 -51.77 -79.20
N SER A 124 -33.64 -51.57 -79.37
CA SER A 124 -34.42 -50.68 -78.49
C SER A 124 -34.42 -51.16 -77.04
N ALA A 125 -34.61 -52.47 -76.83
CA ALA A 125 -34.55 -53.07 -75.50
C ALA A 125 -33.16 -52.91 -74.87
N SER A 126 -32.10 -53.18 -75.63
CA SER A 126 -30.71 -53.05 -75.18
C SER A 126 -30.33 -51.61 -74.82
N VAL A 127 -30.69 -50.64 -75.67
CA VAL A 127 -30.44 -49.22 -75.41
C VAL A 127 -31.24 -48.72 -74.21
N SER A 128 -32.49 -49.16 -74.04
CA SER A 128 -33.30 -48.81 -72.88
C SER A 128 -32.70 -49.36 -71.57
N ALA A 129 -32.28 -50.63 -71.58
CA ALA A 129 -31.60 -51.29 -70.46
C ALA A 129 -30.31 -50.55 -70.06
N LEU A 130 -29.44 -50.24 -71.02
CA LEU A 130 -28.22 -49.47 -70.77
C LEU A 130 -28.49 -48.06 -70.23
N ARG A 131 -29.52 -47.37 -70.75
CA ARG A 131 -29.93 -46.05 -70.23
C ARG A 131 -30.46 -46.12 -68.80
N ALA A 132 -31.23 -47.15 -68.46
CA ALA A 132 -31.67 -47.39 -67.09
C ALA A 132 -30.47 -47.64 -66.17
N ARG A 133 -29.53 -48.48 -66.62
CA ARG A 133 -28.31 -48.79 -65.87
C ARG A 133 -27.40 -47.57 -65.65
N ARG A 134 -27.21 -46.73 -66.67
CA ARG A 134 -26.44 -45.48 -66.56
C ARG A 134 -27.05 -44.54 -65.50
N ARG A 135 -28.38 -44.45 -65.42
CA ARG A 135 -29.07 -43.67 -64.37
C ARG A 135 -28.84 -44.23 -62.98
N GLN A 136 -28.79 -45.55 -62.81
CA GLN A 136 -28.47 -46.19 -61.53
C GLN A 136 -27.04 -45.88 -61.08
N TYR A 137 -26.05 -45.96 -61.97
CA TYR A 137 -24.66 -45.57 -61.62
C TYR A 137 -24.54 -44.08 -61.30
N GLN A 138 -25.23 -43.21 -62.03
CA GLN A 138 -25.28 -41.78 -61.69
C GLN A 138 -25.89 -41.55 -60.30
N ALA A 139 -26.95 -42.28 -59.94
CA ALA A 139 -27.55 -42.20 -58.61
C ALA A 139 -26.58 -42.66 -57.51
N ARG A 140 -25.85 -43.77 -57.72
CA ARG A 140 -24.77 -44.23 -56.83
C ARG A 140 -23.75 -43.13 -56.58
N ASP A 141 -23.24 -42.53 -57.65
CA ASP A 141 -22.16 -41.54 -57.55
C ASP A 141 -22.63 -40.27 -56.82
N VAL A 142 -23.87 -39.82 -57.05
CA VAL A 142 -24.48 -38.70 -56.33
C VAL A 142 -24.69 -39.02 -54.86
N LEU A 143 -25.14 -40.23 -54.51
CA LEU A 143 -25.29 -40.65 -53.12
C LEU A 143 -23.93 -40.69 -52.40
N ALA A 144 -22.92 -41.29 -53.03
CA ALA A 144 -21.57 -41.37 -52.47
C ALA A 144 -20.92 -39.98 -52.30
N ASP A 145 -21.21 -39.02 -53.19
CA ASP A 145 -20.73 -37.64 -53.06
C ASP A 145 -21.46 -36.88 -51.94
N ARG A 146 -22.78 -37.08 -51.81
CA ARG A 146 -23.57 -36.52 -50.72
C ARG A 146 -23.13 -37.04 -49.36
N GLU A 147 -22.88 -38.33 -49.23
CA GLU A 147 -22.39 -38.93 -47.98
C GLU A 147 -21.02 -38.37 -47.59
N ARG A 148 -20.09 -38.27 -48.55
CA ARG A 148 -18.77 -37.65 -48.33
C ARG A 148 -18.89 -36.19 -47.89
N THR A 149 -19.75 -35.42 -48.55
CA THR A 149 -19.99 -34.01 -48.21
C THR A 149 -20.62 -33.87 -46.83
N ALA A 150 -21.62 -34.71 -46.50
CA ALA A 150 -22.27 -34.72 -45.19
C ALA A 150 -21.27 -35.08 -44.07
N ALA A 151 -20.42 -36.08 -44.29
CA ALA A 151 -19.38 -36.46 -43.35
C ALA A 151 -18.36 -35.32 -43.14
N SER A 152 -17.92 -34.67 -44.22
CA SER A 152 -16.99 -33.53 -44.14
C SER A 152 -17.61 -32.33 -43.42
N LEU A 153 -18.87 -32.01 -43.70
CA LEU A 153 -19.60 -30.93 -43.01
C LEU A 153 -19.78 -31.23 -41.53
N HIS A 154 -20.13 -32.48 -41.18
CA HIS A 154 -20.26 -32.90 -39.80
C HIS A 154 -18.94 -32.75 -39.05
N HIS A 155 -17.83 -33.21 -39.64
CA HIS A 155 -16.50 -33.06 -39.06
C HIS A 155 -16.10 -31.59 -38.86
N SER A 156 -16.30 -30.74 -39.88
CA SER A 156 -16.00 -29.30 -39.77
C SER A 156 -16.86 -28.60 -38.72
N ARG A 157 -18.15 -28.97 -38.61
CA ARG A 157 -19.04 -28.44 -37.56
C ARG A 157 -18.57 -28.85 -36.17
N GLN A 158 -18.13 -30.09 -35.97
CA GLN A 158 -17.58 -30.55 -34.69
C GLN A 158 -16.30 -29.79 -34.33
N GLN A 159 -15.42 -29.54 -35.30
CA GLN A 159 -14.21 -28.74 -35.10
C GLN A 159 -14.54 -27.30 -34.67
N LEU A 160 -15.54 -26.68 -35.30
CA LEU A 160 -15.98 -25.32 -34.94
C LEU A 160 -16.55 -25.25 -33.52
N VAL A 161 -17.34 -26.26 -33.11
CA VAL A 161 -17.88 -26.33 -31.74
C VAL A 161 -16.74 -26.46 -30.73
N ALA A 162 -15.81 -27.40 -30.94
CA ALA A 162 -14.67 -27.60 -30.05
C ALA A 162 -13.75 -26.35 -29.97
N LEU A 163 -13.56 -25.66 -31.09
CA LEU A 163 -12.78 -24.42 -31.13
C LEU A 163 -13.50 -23.29 -30.38
N ASN A 164 -14.81 -23.13 -30.56
CA ASN A 164 -15.59 -22.14 -29.82
C ASN A 164 -15.55 -22.39 -28.31
N GLU A 165 -15.76 -23.64 -27.87
CA GLU A 165 -15.66 -23.99 -26.45
C GLU A 165 -14.26 -23.66 -25.87
N THR A 166 -13.21 -23.93 -26.64
CA THR A 166 -11.82 -23.57 -26.25
C THR A 166 -11.62 -22.05 -26.19
N LEU A 167 -12.18 -21.31 -27.14
CA LEU A 167 -12.09 -19.84 -27.17
C LEU A 167 -12.86 -19.21 -26.00
N GLU A 168 -14.07 -19.67 -25.72
CA GLU A 168 -14.87 -19.23 -24.57
C GLU A 168 -14.13 -19.48 -23.26
N SER A 169 -13.55 -20.68 -23.08
CA SER A 169 -12.73 -20.99 -21.91
C SER A 169 -11.52 -20.05 -21.75
N ARG A 170 -10.82 -19.74 -22.85
CA ARG A 170 -9.69 -18.78 -22.81
C ARG A 170 -10.13 -17.34 -22.54
N ILE A 171 -11.28 -16.92 -23.07
CA ILE A 171 -11.84 -15.60 -22.81
C ILE A 171 -12.19 -15.47 -21.34
N ASP A 172 -12.83 -16.48 -20.75
CA ASP A 172 -13.17 -16.49 -19.33
C ASP A 172 -11.92 -16.46 -18.44
N GLU A 173 -10.91 -17.27 -18.76
CA GLU A 173 -9.63 -17.29 -18.04
C GLU A 173 -8.94 -15.91 -18.10
N ARG A 174 -8.86 -15.30 -19.29
CA ARG A 174 -8.25 -13.99 -19.48
C ARG A 174 -9.03 -12.88 -18.80
N THR A 175 -10.36 -12.95 -18.81
CA THR A 175 -11.23 -11.96 -18.16
C THR A 175 -11.05 -12.01 -16.64
N ARG A 176 -10.97 -13.22 -16.06
CA ARG A 176 -10.67 -13.39 -14.62
C ARG A 176 -9.27 -12.90 -14.26
N ALA A 177 -8.26 -13.24 -15.05
CA ALA A 177 -6.89 -12.78 -14.82
C ALA A 177 -6.78 -11.25 -14.91
N LEU A 178 -7.49 -10.63 -15.85
CA LEU A 178 -7.52 -9.17 -16.00
C LEU A 178 -8.23 -8.49 -14.82
N ALA A 179 -9.37 -9.03 -14.37
CA ALA A 179 -10.07 -8.52 -13.19
C ALA A 179 -9.17 -8.57 -11.94
N GLN A 180 -8.52 -9.71 -11.69
CA GLN A 180 -7.57 -9.84 -10.58
C GLN A 180 -6.39 -8.88 -10.67
N ALA A 181 -5.85 -8.65 -11.86
CA ALA A 181 -4.76 -7.68 -12.06
C ALA A 181 -5.24 -6.24 -11.79
N ASN A 182 -6.46 -5.90 -12.21
CA ASN A 182 -7.04 -4.58 -11.98
C ASN A 182 -7.30 -4.32 -10.49
N ASP A 183 -7.82 -5.31 -9.76
CA ASP A 183 -8.06 -5.20 -8.31
C ASP A 183 -6.75 -4.99 -7.53
N ARG A 184 -5.68 -5.68 -7.93
CA ARG A 184 -4.33 -5.48 -7.37
C ARG A 184 -3.81 -4.08 -7.65
N LEU A 185 -3.89 -3.62 -8.89
CA LEU A 185 -3.46 -2.28 -9.28
C LEU A 185 -4.22 -1.18 -8.54
N MET A 186 -5.54 -1.31 -8.37
CA MET A 186 -6.33 -0.35 -7.60
C MET A 186 -5.88 -0.29 -6.15
N SER A 187 -5.59 -1.44 -5.54
CA SER A 187 -5.09 -1.51 -4.15
C SER A 187 -3.71 -0.85 -4.02
N GLU A 188 -2.80 -1.07 -4.97
CA GLU A 188 -1.49 -0.39 -5.02
C GLU A 188 -1.62 1.13 -5.24
N ILE A 189 -2.58 1.58 -6.07
CA ILE A 189 -2.84 3.01 -6.31
C ILE A 189 -3.32 3.67 -5.02
N ILE A 190 -4.29 3.09 -4.33
CA ILE A 190 -4.83 3.64 -3.07
C ILE A 190 -3.73 3.76 -2.02
N GLU A 191 -2.89 2.72 -1.86
CA GLU A 191 -1.79 2.76 -0.90
C GLU A 191 -0.75 3.82 -1.28
N ARG A 192 -0.42 3.92 -2.57
CA ARG A 192 0.52 4.92 -3.06
C ARG A 192 0.00 6.35 -2.87
N GLU A 193 -1.27 6.60 -3.15
CA GLU A 193 -1.90 7.91 -2.92
C GLU A 193 -1.89 8.28 -1.44
N ARG A 194 -2.18 7.33 -0.55
CA ARG A 194 -2.12 7.54 0.90
C ARG A 194 -0.71 7.93 1.37
N VAL A 195 0.31 7.21 0.90
CA VAL A 195 1.72 7.53 1.22
C VAL A 195 2.12 8.89 0.66
N GLN A 196 1.73 9.23 -0.57
CA GLN A 196 2.03 10.52 -1.18
C GLN A 196 1.36 11.69 -0.44
N GLN A 197 0.11 11.53 -0.02
CA GLN A 197 -0.59 12.54 0.78
C GLN A 197 0.08 12.74 2.14
N ALA A 198 0.46 11.65 2.82
CA ALA A 198 1.19 11.71 4.08
C ALA A 198 2.55 12.42 3.92
N MET A 199 3.30 12.10 2.84
CA MET A 199 4.57 12.76 2.54
C MET A 199 4.41 14.25 2.23
N ALA A 200 3.41 14.62 1.42
CA ALA A 200 3.15 16.03 1.11
C ALA A 200 2.76 16.82 2.36
N GLN A 201 1.99 16.21 3.27
CA GLN A 201 1.64 16.79 4.56
C GLN A 201 2.87 16.94 5.48
N TYR A 202 3.74 15.93 5.51
CA TYR A 202 5.00 15.97 6.27
C TYR A 202 5.91 17.10 5.77
N GLN A 203 6.11 17.23 4.46
CA GLN A 203 6.92 18.30 3.86
C GLN A 203 6.36 19.69 4.13
N LYS A 204 5.04 19.86 4.11
CA LYS A 204 4.40 21.12 4.54
C LYS A 204 4.71 21.43 6.01
N MET A 205 4.59 20.43 6.89
CA MET A 205 4.86 20.61 8.32
C MET A 205 6.33 20.95 8.58
N GLU A 206 7.26 20.27 7.89
CA GLU A 206 8.69 20.55 7.97
C GLU A 206 9.03 21.97 7.47
N ALA A 207 8.41 22.40 6.36
CA ALA A 207 8.58 23.75 5.83
C ALA A 207 8.06 24.82 6.81
N VAL A 208 6.86 24.63 7.38
CA VAL A 208 6.31 25.53 8.40
C VAL A 208 7.20 25.54 9.65
N GLY A 209 7.70 24.38 10.07
CA GLY A 209 8.59 24.23 11.23
C GLY A 209 9.90 25.00 11.10
N ARG A 210 10.55 24.88 9.94
CA ARG A 210 11.83 25.55 9.64
C ARG A 210 11.66 27.07 9.52
N LEU A 211 10.57 27.53 8.91
CA LEU A 211 10.28 28.95 8.70
C LEU A 211 9.88 29.65 10.00
N THR A 212 9.07 28.98 10.83
CA THR A 212 8.66 29.48 12.15
C THR A 212 9.82 29.47 13.14
N GLY A 213 10.73 28.49 13.05
CA GLY A 213 11.94 28.42 13.87
C GLY A 213 12.87 29.62 13.69
N GLY A 214 13.12 30.03 12.44
CA GLY A 214 13.91 31.22 12.12
C GLY A 214 13.25 32.53 12.57
N ILE A 215 11.95 32.70 12.27
CA ILE A 215 11.21 33.91 12.65
C ILE A 215 11.13 34.07 14.18
N ALA A 216 10.88 32.97 14.91
CA ALA A 216 10.77 33.01 16.36
C ALA A 216 12.12 33.28 17.04
N HIS A 217 13.23 32.80 16.47
CA HIS A 217 14.56 33.15 16.92
C HIS A 217 14.80 34.67 16.81
N ASP A 218 14.50 35.27 15.66
CA ASP A 218 14.69 36.70 15.43
C ASP A 218 13.80 37.56 16.35
N PHE A 219 12.55 37.14 16.55
CA PHE A 219 11.65 37.81 17.50
C PHE A 219 12.15 37.73 18.95
N ASN A 220 12.66 36.57 19.36
CA ASN A 220 13.21 36.40 20.71
C ASN A 220 14.45 37.28 20.91
N ASN A 221 15.30 37.41 19.89
CA ASN A 221 16.45 38.31 19.94
C ASN A 221 16.03 39.77 20.14
N LEU A 222 15.03 40.24 19.38
CA LEU A 222 14.49 41.59 19.55
C LEU A 222 13.88 41.80 20.95
N LEU A 223 13.11 40.82 21.44
CA LEU A 223 12.49 40.88 22.76
C LEU A 223 13.53 40.92 23.88
N ASN A 224 14.62 40.15 23.76
CA ASN A 224 15.70 40.13 24.74
C ASN A 224 16.41 41.49 24.85
N VAL A 225 16.67 42.15 23.72
CA VAL A 225 17.29 43.50 23.70
C VAL A 225 16.38 44.54 24.37
N VAL A 226 15.09 44.52 24.05
CA VAL A 226 14.11 45.42 24.67
C VAL A 226 14.00 45.13 26.16
N GLN A 227 13.97 43.86 26.56
CA GLN A 227 13.84 43.47 27.96
C GLN A 227 15.08 43.86 28.78
N GLY A 228 16.29 43.65 28.25
CA GLY A 228 17.54 44.08 28.88
C GLY A 228 17.61 45.60 29.08
N SER A 229 17.13 46.37 28.10
CA SER A 229 17.01 47.83 28.23
C SER A 229 16.07 48.24 29.37
N MET A 230 14.94 47.52 29.54
CA MET A 230 14.02 47.77 30.66
C MET A 230 14.63 47.39 32.01
N ASP A 231 15.36 46.28 32.09
CA ASP A 231 16.04 45.86 33.32
C ASP A 231 17.12 46.88 33.74
N LEU A 232 17.86 47.47 32.79
CA LEU A 232 18.80 48.56 33.07
C LEU A 232 18.10 49.84 33.57
N ILE A 233 16.97 50.22 32.97
CA ILE A 233 16.18 51.38 33.43
C ILE A 233 15.68 51.15 34.87
N LEU A 234 15.22 49.95 35.19
CA LEU A 234 14.78 49.59 36.54
C LEU A 234 15.91 49.64 37.56
N LEU A 235 17.13 49.24 37.16
CA LEU A 235 18.31 49.22 38.02
C LEU A 235 18.94 50.61 38.23
N MET A 236 19.01 51.43 37.18
CA MET A 236 19.80 52.67 37.16
C MET A 236 18.96 53.94 37.40
N SER A 237 17.67 53.94 37.05
CA SER A 237 16.82 55.13 37.16
C SER A 237 16.39 55.38 38.61
N LYS A 238 16.32 56.66 39.00
CA LYS A 238 15.73 57.11 40.27
C LYS A 238 14.33 57.71 40.10
N ASP A 239 13.85 57.85 38.86
CA ASP A 239 12.53 58.37 38.54
C ASP A 239 11.49 57.23 38.59
N GLU A 240 10.54 57.32 39.53
CA GLU A 240 9.48 56.33 39.70
C GLU A 240 8.50 56.24 38.52
N VAL A 241 8.33 57.33 37.75
CA VAL A 241 7.50 57.29 36.53
C VAL A 241 8.20 56.48 35.45
N ALA A 242 9.52 56.64 35.30
CA ALA A 242 10.34 55.87 34.36
C ALA A 242 10.39 54.39 34.74
N LYS A 243 10.54 54.07 36.04
CA LYS A 243 10.49 52.67 36.54
C LYS A 243 9.13 52.02 36.29
N GLY A 244 8.04 52.71 36.61
CA GLY A 244 6.69 52.19 36.37
C GLY A 244 6.43 51.88 34.88
N ARG A 245 6.92 52.72 33.97
CA ARG A 245 6.85 52.45 32.52
C ARG A 245 7.71 51.28 32.10
N ALA A 246 8.92 51.15 32.65
CA ALA A 246 9.82 50.03 32.37
C ALA A 246 9.24 48.69 32.86
N GLU A 247 8.59 48.64 34.03
CA GLU A 247 7.91 47.43 34.50
C GLU A 247 6.78 46.97 33.58
N ILE A 248 5.97 47.91 33.09
CA ILE A 248 4.87 47.61 32.15
C ILE A 248 5.44 47.06 30.84
N ALA A 249 6.48 47.71 30.28
CA ALA A 249 7.14 47.26 29.07
C ALA A 249 7.82 45.88 29.25
N ARG A 250 8.42 45.63 30.41
CA ARG A 250 9.03 44.33 30.76
C ARG A 250 7.98 43.21 30.81
N LYS A 251 6.84 43.45 31.47
CA LYS A 251 5.71 42.51 31.49
C LYS A 251 5.17 42.22 30.08
N ALA A 252 5.12 43.23 29.21
CA ALA A 252 4.71 43.05 27.82
C ALA A 252 5.72 42.20 27.02
N CYS A 253 7.04 42.43 27.18
CA CYS A 253 8.07 41.63 26.53
C CYS A 253 8.05 40.17 27.01
N GLN A 254 7.88 39.93 28.32
CA GLN A 254 7.74 38.59 28.87
C GLN A 254 6.53 37.83 28.30
N ARG A 255 5.39 38.51 28.11
CA ARG A 255 4.23 37.94 27.42
C ARG A 255 4.54 37.63 25.95
N GLY A 256 5.19 38.56 25.25
CA GLY A 256 5.64 38.36 23.86
C GLY A 256 6.52 37.11 23.72
N GLY A 257 7.49 36.95 24.61
CA GLY A 257 8.38 35.78 24.63
C GLY A 257 7.69 34.46 24.95
N LYS A 258 6.64 34.47 25.79
CA LYS A 258 5.78 33.30 26.02
C LYS A 258 5.03 32.90 24.74
N LEU A 259 4.50 33.88 24.00
CA LEU A 259 3.78 33.64 22.75
C LEU A 259 4.69 33.10 21.63
N THR A 260 5.90 33.64 21.48
CA THR A 260 6.88 33.08 20.52
C THR A 260 7.29 31.66 20.88
N ARG A 261 7.47 31.35 22.17
CA ARG A 261 7.76 29.97 22.61
C ARG A 261 6.60 29.02 22.30
N GLN A 262 5.36 29.46 22.42
CA GLN A 262 4.19 28.66 22.02
C GLN A 262 4.15 28.42 20.50
N LEU A 263 4.48 29.44 19.69
CA LEU A 263 4.64 29.30 18.24
C LEU A 263 5.80 28.36 17.87
N LEU A 264 6.90 28.39 18.62
CA LEU A 264 8.06 27.52 18.41
C LEU A 264 7.76 26.07 18.81
N ALA A 265 6.99 25.85 19.89
CA ALA A 265 6.50 24.54 20.30
C ALA A 265 5.53 23.95 19.27
N PHE A 266 4.75 24.78 18.59
CA PHE A 266 3.93 24.38 17.45
C PHE A 266 4.77 23.96 16.22
N ALA A 267 5.88 24.63 15.98
CA ALA A 267 6.74 24.43 14.82
C ALA A 267 7.76 23.28 14.96
N ARG A 268 8.14 22.92 16.18
CA ARG A 268 9.11 21.86 16.45
C ARG A 268 8.41 20.56 16.80
N ASN A 269 8.71 19.50 16.04
CA ASN A 269 8.76 18.15 16.62
C ASN A 269 9.90 18.16 17.66
N GLN A 270 9.60 18.52 18.91
CA GLN A 270 10.52 18.28 20.01
C GLN A 270 10.57 16.78 20.30
N SER A 271 11.77 16.25 20.49
CA SER A 271 11.96 14.97 21.17
C SER A 271 11.39 15.12 22.58
N LEU A 272 10.38 14.33 22.95
CA LEU A 272 9.81 14.38 24.29
C LEU A 272 10.87 14.05 25.34
N ASP A 273 10.96 14.88 26.38
CA ASP A 273 11.72 14.57 27.58
C ASP A 273 10.83 13.77 28.53
N LEU A 274 10.62 12.49 28.18
CA LEU A 274 9.79 11.59 28.98
C LEU A 274 10.45 11.33 30.33
N ARG A 275 9.84 11.85 31.38
CA ARG A 275 10.27 11.67 32.77
C ARG A 275 9.08 11.21 33.62
N GLU A 276 9.40 10.65 34.78
CA GLU A 276 8.38 10.41 35.79
C GLU A 276 7.77 11.74 36.22
N THR A 277 6.47 11.87 35.99
CA THR A 277 5.71 13.07 36.31
C THR A 277 4.64 12.72 37.34
N ASP A 278 4.70 13.39 38.49
CA ASP A 278 3.68 13.34 39.52
C ASP A 278 2.45 14.15 39.08
N ILE A 279 1.28 13.51 39.12
CA ILE A 279 0.02 14.10 38.67
C ILE A 279 -0.44 15.24 39.58
N GLY A 280 -0.17 15.16 40.89
CA GLY A 280 -0.50 16.22 41.84
C GLY A 280 0.29 17.49 41.54
N LEU A 281 1.61 17.37 41.38
CA LEU A 281 2.46 18.51 41.00
C LEU A 281 2.07 19.11 39.65
N LEU A 282 1.74 18.27 38.67
CA LEU A 282 1.23 18.70 37.36
C LEU A 282 -0.07 19.50 37.51
N PHE A 283 -1.03 19.00 38.30
CA PHE A 283 -2.31 19.67 38.51
C PHE A 283 -2.16 21.01 39.23
N ASP A 284 -1.22 21.12 40.16
CA ASP A 284 -0.91 22.38 40.83
C ASP A 284 -0.32 23.42 39.85
N GLY A 285 0.60 23.02 38.97
CA GLY A 285 1.14 23.90 37.93
C GLY A 285 0.07 24.36 36.93
N VAL A 286 -0.78 23.43 36.48
CA VAL A 286 -1.90 23.72 35.57
C VAL A 286 -2.92 24.64 36.24
N ARG A 287 -3.21 24.46 37.53
CA ARG A 287 -4.14 25.31 38.28
C ARG A 287 -3.69 26.78 38.24
N GLU A 288 -2.40 27.06 38.44
CA GLU A 288 -1.86 28.42 38.37
C GLU A 288 -1.95 29.02 36.94
N LEU A 289 -1.59 28.24 35.93
CA LEU A 289 -1.64 28.63 34.52
C LEU A 289 -3.07 28.95 34.06
N VAL A 290 -4.01 28.05 34.39
CA VAL A 290 -5.43 28.14 33.99
C VAL A 290 -6.12 29.29 34.73
N ALA A 291 -5.86 29.47 36.04
CA ALA A 291 -6.41 30.58 36.81
C ALA A 291 -6.05 31.95 36.21
N THR A 292 -4.84 32.08 35.68
CA THR A 292 -4.35 33.31 35.05
C THR A 292 -4.98 33.55 33.67
N SER A 293 -5.35 32.49 32.95
CA SER A 293 -5.77 32.54 31.54
C SER A 293 -7.30 32.53 31.34
N LEU A 294 -8.06 31.86 32.20
CA LEU A 294 -9.51 31.67 32.05
C LEU A 294 -10.37 32.72 32.77
N GLY A 295 -9.80 33.46 33.75
CA GLY A 295 -10.52 34.50 34.50
C GLY A 295 -11.57 33.95 35.48
N SER A 296 -12.35 34.84 36.11
CA SER A 296 -13.27 34.49 37.21
C SER A 296 -14.63 33.91 36.81
N ARG A 297 -14.91 33.76 35.51
CA ARG A 297 -16.22 33.30 35.00
C ARG A 297 -16.36 31.78 34.90
N ILE A 298 -15.25 31.04 34.99
CA ILE A 298 -15.24 29.59 34.92
C ILE A 298 -14.86 29.02 36.28
N ARG A 299 -15.67 28.11 36.80
CA ARG A 299 -15.36 27.35 38.01
C ARG A 299 -14.40 26.22 37.65
N LEU A 300 -13.22 26.23 38.25
CA LEU A 300 -12.20 25.21 38.05
C LEU A 300 -12.28 24.19 39.19
N ARG A 301 -12.36 22.91 38.83
CA ARG A 301 -12.30 21.80 39.78
C ARG A 301 -11.20 20.84 39.37
N PHE A 302 -10.39 20.40 40.33
CA PHE A 302 -9.33 19.42 40.12
C PHE A 302 -9.52 18.30 41.13
N GLU A 303 -9.61 17.07 40.64
CA GLU A 303 -9.81 15.84 41.41
C GLU A 303 -8.72 14.85 40.96
N ALA A 304 -7.90 14.38 41.90
CA ALA A 304 -6.91 13.34 41.64
C ALA A 304 -7.04 12.27 42.72
N ASP A 305 -6.99 11.01 42.33
CA ASP A 305 -6.97 9.90 43.28
C ASP A 305 -5.74 10.01 44.19
N MET A 306 -5.93 9.78 45.49
CA MET A 306 -4.87 9.98 46.51
C MET A 306 -3.61 9.14 46.27
N ASP A 307 -3.73 8.02 45.56
CA ASP A 307 -2.64 7.08 45.27
C ASP A 307 -2.39 6.95 43.75
N CYS A 308 -2.57 8.03 42.99
CA CYS A 308 -2.31 8.01 41.55
C CYS A 308 -0.79 7.83 41.28
N PRO A 309 -0.36 6.75 40.60
CA PRO A 309 1.05 6.51 40.32
C PRO A 309 1.61 7.54 39.33
N PRO A 310 2.92 7.83 39.38
CA PRO A 310 3.56 8.73 38.43
C PRO A 310 3.44 8.18 37.00
N VAL A 311 3.34 9.08 36.04
CA VAL A 311 3.22 8.76 34.61
C VAL A 311 4.50 9.10 33.86
N LEU A 312 4.78 8.39 32.77
CA LEU A 312 5.86 8.75 31.85
C LEU A 312 5.35 9.81 30.86
N ALA A 313 5.72 11.07 31.10
CA ALA A 313 5.34 12.19 30.25
C ALA A 313 6.40 13.31 30.30
N ASP A 314 6.38 14.19 29.31
CA ASP A 314 7.03 15.49 29.40
C ASP A 314 6.08 16.47 30.11
N ALA A 315 6.43 16.87 31.33
CA ALA A 315 5.59 17.73 32.18
C ALA A 315 5.22 19.05 31.50
N ASN A 316 6.15 19.69 30.77
CA ASN A 316 5.87 20.97 30.11
C ASN A 316 4.86 20.81 28.98
N GLN A 317 5.01 19.74 28.19
CA GLN A 317 4.06 19.43 27.11
C GLN A 317 2.69 19.06 27.68
N MET A 318 2.64 18.37 28.83
CA MET A 318 1.40 18.03 29.50
C MET A 318 0.68 19.26 30.05
N GLU A 319 1.40 20.19 30.70
CA GLU A 319 0.84 21.46 31.15
C GLU A 319 0.25 22.27 30.00
N MET A 320 0.97 22.34 28.87
CA MET A 320 0.50 23.04 27.68
C MET A 320 -0.71 22.34 27.05
N ALA A 321 -0.73 21.01 27.01
CA ALA A 321 -1.86 20.22 26.53
C ALA A 321 -3.12 20.49 27.37
N LEU A 322 -3.01 20.43 28.70
CA LEU A 322 -4.11 20.70 29.63
C LEU A 322 -4.58 22.15 29.58
N LEU A 323 -3.66 23.12 29.42
CA LEU A 323 -4.00 24.52 29.20
C LEU A 323 -4.77 24.73 27.89
N ASN A 324 -4.36 24.05 26.81
CA ASN A 324 -5.07 24.11 25.53
C ASN A 324 -6.49 23.56 25.63
N LEU A 325 -6.67 22.43 26.35
CA LEU A 325 -8.00 21.89 26.65
C LEU A 325 -8.83 22.89 27.47
N ALA A 326 -8.23 23.54 28.46
CA ALA A 326 -8.91 24.54 29.27
C ALA A 326 -9.37 25.75 28.45
N ILE A 327 -8.52 26.26 27.56
CA ILE A 327 -8.87 27.37 26.65
C ILE A 327 -10.00 26.95 25.71
N ASN A 328 -9.94 25.73 25.17
CA ASN A 328 -11.00 25.21 24.31
C ASN A 328 -12.34 25.08 25.05
N GLY A 329 -12.32 24.54 26.27
CA GLY A 329 -13.50 24.46 27.13
C GLY A 329 -14.07 25.84 27.48
N ARG A 330 -13.21 26.82 27.82
CA ARG A 330 -13.67 28.21 28.06
C ARG A 330 -14.41 28.78 26.87
N ASP A 331 -13.83 28.66 25.70
CA ASP A 331 -14.42 29.24 24.49
C ASP A 331 -15.75 28.56 24.10
N ALA A 332 -15.96 27.30 24.54
CA ALA A 332 -17.23 26.58 24.41
C ALA A 332 -18.26 26.97 25.49
N MET A 333 -17.88 27.83 26.45
CA MET A 333 -18.69 28.28 27.59
C MET A 333 -18.73 29.82 27.67
N GLN A 334 -19.35 30.47 26.67
CA GLN A 334 -19.36 31.93 26.53
C GLN A 334 -19.98 32.68 27.74
N ASP A 335 -20.99 32.07 28.37
CA ASP A 335 -21.70 32.62 29.53
C ASP A 335 -21.11 32.17 30.89
N GLY A 336 -19.98 31.46 30.86
CA GLY A 336 -19.37 30.82 32.03
C GLY A 336 -19.85 29.38 32.21
N GLY A 337 -19.21 28.65 33.13
CA GLY A 337 -19.48 27.22 33.32
C GLY A 337 -18.51 26.56 34.29
N GLU A 338 -18.43 25.24 34.24
CA GLU A 338 -17.51 24.44 35.05
C GLU A 338 -16.54 23.68 34.15
N LEU A 339 -15.26 23.71 34.55
CA LEU A 339 -14.19 22.93 33.93
C LEU A 339 -13.59 22.02 35.01
N VAL A 340 -13.71 20.71 34.81
CA VAL A 340 -13.30 19.68 35.77
C VAL A 340 -12.12 18.90 35.20
N PHE A 341 -11.05 18.80 35.97
CA PHE A 341 -9.88 17.97 35.69
C PHE A 341 -9.90 16.77 36.64
N VAL A 342 -9.93 15.56 36.11
CA VAL A 342 -9.97 14.32 36.89
C VAL A 342 -8.78 13.44 36.48
N ALA A 343 -8.01 12.95 37.45
CA ALA A 343 -7.00 11.92 37.21
C ALA A 343 -7.26 10.68 38.06
N ALA A 344 -7.33 9.51 37.41
CA ALA A 344 -7.59 8.23 38.06
C ALA A 344 -6.86 7.08 37.34
N CYS A 345 -6.57 6.00 38.08
CA CYS A 345 -6.17 4.74 37.46
C CYS A 345 -7.42 4.06 36.87
N ASP A 346 -7.38 3.73 35.59
CA ASP A 346 -8.54 3.17 34.89
C ASP A 346 -8.07 2.18 33.83
N GLU A 347 -8.96 1.27 33.42
CA GLU A 347 -8.68 0.33 32.34
C GLU A 347 -9.07 0.95 30.99
N PRO A 348 -8.17 0.98 29.99
CA PRO A 348 -8.53 1.50 28.68
C PRO A 348 -9.61 0.64 28.04
N PRO A 349 -10.49 1.23 27.19
CA PRO A 349 -11.49 0.47 26.46
C PRO A 349 -10.87 -0.69 25.65
N PRO A 350 -11.65 -1.76 25.37
CA PRO A 350 -11.19 -2.86 24.53
C PRO A 350 -10.67 -2.36 23.18
N ASP A 351 -9.53 -2.90 22.72
CA ASP A 351 -8.85 -2.56 21.46
C ASP A 351 -8.39 -1.09 21.32
N PHE A 352 -8.44 -0.27 22.37
CA PHE A 352 -8.01 1.13 22.32
C PHE A 352 -6.51 1.31 22.58
N LEU A 353 -5.97 0.59 23.57
CA LEU A 353 -4.56 0.61 23.96
C LEU A 353 -4.07 -0.82 24.28
N PRO A 354 -2.77 -1.13 24.09
CA PRO A 354 -2.22 -2.43 24.52
C PRO A 354 -2.39 -2.65 26.03
N PRO A 355 -2.47 -3.90 26.52
CA PRO A 355 -2.52 -4.19 27.94
C PRO A 355 -1.39 -3.51 28.73
N GLY A 356 -1.72 -2.98 29.90
CA GLY A 356 -0.79 -2.29 30.79
C GLY A 356 -1.52 -1.40 31.80
N ASP A 357 -0.77 -0.85 32.75
CA ASP A 357 -1.30 0.07 33.75
C ASP A 357 -1.29 1.50 33.20
N TYR A 358 -2.46 2.12 33.15
CA TYR A 358 -2.63 3.48 32.65
C TYR A 358 -3.29 4.39 33.66
N VAL A 359 -2.90 5.66 33.64
CA VAL A 359 -3.61 6.75 34.29
C VAL A 359 -4.41 7.49 33.23
N ARG A 360 -5.70 7.69 33.51
CA ARG A 360 -6.61 8.51 32.71
C ARG A 360 -6.67 9.90 33.31
N ILE A 361 -6.30 10.91 32.51
CA ILE A 361 -6.51 12.32 32.80
C ILE A 361 -7.67 12.81 31.93
N ALA A 362 -8.79 13.16 32.53
CA ALA A 362 -9.97 13.68 31.86
C ALA A 362 -10.16 15.17 32.13
N VAL A 363 -10.44 15.94 31.08
CA VAL A 363 -10.84 17.35 31.16
C VAL A 363 -12.26 17.48 30.62
N THR A 364 -13.18 17.87 31.49
CA THR A 364 -14.61 17.98 31.18
C THR A 364 -15.06 19.42 31.27
N ASP A 365 -15.64 19.95 30.20
CA ASP A 365 -16.36 21.23 30.18
C ASP A 365 -17.89 21.02 30.13
N SER A 366 -18.61 21.98 30.69
CA SER A 366 -20.09 22.06 30.61
C SER A 366 -20.56 22.96 29.45
N GLY A 367 -19.82 22.98 28.33
CA GLY A 367 -20.10 23.84 27.19
C GLY A 367 -21.18 23.31 26.24
N GLU A 368 -21.22 23.88 25.04
CA GLU A 368 -22.23 23.53 24.01
C GLU A 368 -22.06 22.13 23.39
N GLY A 369 -20.92 21.47 23.62
CA GLY A 369 -20.62 20.16 23.03
C GLY A 369 -20.50 20.17 21.50
N MET A 370 -20.38 18.99 20.90
CA MET A 370 -20.10 18.81 19.47
C MET A 370 -20.95 17.72 18.84
N ALA A 371 -21.34 17.91 17.58
CA ALA A 371 -22.03 16.88 16.80
C ALA A 371 -21.08 15.70 16.46
N PRO A 372 -21.59 14.46 16.31
CA PRO A 372 -20.77 13.27 16.04
C PRO A 372 -19.87 13.39 14.80
N GLU A 373 -20.35 14.10 13.77
CA GLU A 373 -19.60 14.36 12.52
C GLU A 373 -18.36 15.23 12.75
N LEU A 374 -18.42 16.10 13.77
CA LEU A 374 -17.33 17.00 14.16
C LEU A 374 -16.30 16.28 15.00
N VAL A 375 -16.76 15.46 15.96
CA VAL A 375 -15.94 14.61 16.85
C VAL A 375 -14.96 13.73 16.07
N ALA A 376 -15.36 13.24 14.88
CA ALA A 376 -14.49 12.43 14.03
C ALA A 376 -13.29 13.20 13.43
N LYS A 377 -13.38 14.53 13.33
CA LYS A 377 -12.41 15.39 12.63
C LYS A 377 -11.63 16.32 13.56
N VAL A 378 -12.02 16.44 14.83
CA VAL A 378 -11.42 17.42 15.76
C VAL A 378 -9.95 17.19 16.10
N PHE A 379 -9.45 15.98 15.89
CA PHE A 379 -8.01 15.68 16.05
C PHE A 379 -7.21 15.92 14.75
N GLU A 380 -7.87 16.24 13.62
CA GLU A 380 -7.18 16.62 12.39
C GLU A 380 -6.43 17.95 12.61
N PRO A 381 -5.14 18.05 12.22
CA PRO A 381 -4.40 19.30 12.32
C PRO A 381 -5.07 20.44 11.53
N PHE A 382 -5.14 21.63 12.13
CA PHE A 382 -5.76 22.85 11.58
C PHE A 382 -7.30 22.82 11.48
N PHE A 383 -7.95 21.77 11.98
CA PHE A 383 -9.40 21.72 12.04
C PHE A 383 -9.94 22.68 13.11
N THR A 384 -10.71 23.68 12.70
CA THR A 384 -11.33 24.66 13.60
C THR A 384 -12.74 25.01 13.14
N THR A 385 -13.68 25.06 14.09
CA THR A 385 -15.02 25.64 13.88
C THR A 385 -15.06 27.14 14.18
N LYS A 386 -14.00 27.67 14.80
CA LYS A 386 -13.83 29.09 15.09
C LYS A 386 -13.13 29.74 13.90
N GLY A 387 -13.65 30.89 13.44
CA GLY A 387 -13.13 31.64 12.28
C GLY A 387 -11.71 32.20 12.45
N VAL A 388 -11.47 33.46 12.10
CA VAL A 388 -10.12 34.09 11.97
C VAL A 388 -9.28 34.13 13.28
N GLY A 389 -9.76 33.59 14.40
CA GLY A 389 -9.03 33.46 15.66
C GLY A 389 -8.77 32.03 16.15
N GLY A 390 -9.28 31.00 15.45
CA GLY A 390 -9.07 29.61 15.82
C GLY A 390 -7.89 29.02 15.09
N THR A 391 -6.85 28.60 15.81
CA THR A 391 -5.66 28.00 15.18
C THR A 391 -5.91 26.57 14.69
N GLY A 392 -6.94 25.89 15.22
CA GLY A 392 -7.30 24.51 14.88
C GLY A 392 -6.25 23.47 15.29
N LEU A 393 -5.34 23.84 16.20
CA LEU A 393 -4.16 23.04 16.52
C LEU A 393 -4.17 22.45 17.93
N GLY A 394 -4.97 23.01 18.84
CA GLY A 394 -4.95 22.61 20.26
C GLY A 394 -5.24 21.14 20.49
N LEU A 395 -6.29 20.58 19.90
CA LEU A 395 -6.66 19.17 20.08
C LEU A 395 -5.71 18.21 19.35
N SER A 396 -5.23 18.58 18.16
CA SER A 396 -4.22 17.78 17.43
C SER A 396 -2.89 17.65 18.19
N GLN A 397 -2.49 18.69 18.94
CA GLN A 397 -1.30 18.66 19.79
C GLN A 397 -1.47 17.75 21.00
N VAL A 398 -2.62 17.81 21.66
CA VAL A 398 -2.97 16.92 22.78
C VAL A 398 -2.88 15.45 22.32
N TYR A 399 -3.42 15.16 21.13
CA TYR A 399 -3.36 13.82 20.55
C TYR A 399 -1.93 13.36 20.22
N GLY A 400 -1.14 14.22 19.56
CA GLY A 400 0.25 13.92 19.23
C GLY A 400 1.11 13.69 20.47
N MET A 401 0.93 14.50 21.52
CA MET A 401 1.62 14.35 22.80
C MET A 401 1.29 13.01 23.48
N ALA A 402 0.00 12.66 23.54
CA ALA A 402 -0.44 11.40 24.15
C ALA A 402 0.19 10.19 23.44
N GLN A 403 0.19 10.16 22.10
CA GLN A 403 0.82 9.08 21.33
C GLN A 403 2.33 9.01 21.52
N GLN A 404 3.02 10.15 21.47
CA GLN A 404 4.47 10.20 21.65
C GLN A 404 4.90 9.79 23.06
N SER A 405 4.02 9.96 24.06
CA SER A 405 4.21 9.47 25.45
C SER A 405 3.84 7.98 25.64
N GLY A 406 3.59 7.24 24.55
CA GLY A 406 3.23 5.82 24.61
C GLY A 406 1.80 5.55 25.07
N GLY A 407 0.94 6.56 25.00
CA GLY A 407 -0.47 6.57 25.37
C GLY A 407 -1.41 6.91 24.22
N ALA A 408 -2.64 7.34 24.52
CA ALA A 408 -3.63 7.76 23.52
C ALA A 408 -4.59 8.82 24.08
N ALA A 409 -5.21 9.59 23.19
CA ALA A 409 -6.26 10.53 23.57
C ALA A 409 -7.58 10.19 22.86
N ARG A 410 -8.71 10.41 23.54
CA ARG A 410 -10.05 10.31 22.96
C ARG A 410 -10.93 11.46 23.43
N ILE A 411 -12.02 11.69 22.72
CA ILE A 411 -12.97 12.76 23.01
C ILE A 411 -14.39 12.24 22.99
N LEU A 412 -15.16 12.63 24.00
CA LEU A 412 -16.55 12.29 24.24
C LEU A 412 -17.30 13.62 24.28
N SER A 413 -18.23 13.86 23.37
CA SER A 413 -18.94 15.13 23.30
C SER A 413 -20.36 14.91 22.83
N GLU A 414 -21.31 15.56 23.49
CA GLU A 414 -22.73 15.54 23.13
C GLU A 414 -23.25 16.97 23.02
N PRO A 415 -24.00 17.31 21.94
CA PRO A 415 -24.56 18.65 21.78
C PRO A 415 -25.45 19.05 22.96
N GLY A 416 -25.15 20.19 23.58
CA GLY A 416 -25.87 20.77 24.71
C GLY A 416 -25.51 20.20 26.09
N VAL A 417 -24.61 19.21 26.15
CA VAL A 417 -24.18 18.57 27.42
C VAL A 417 -22.76 19.02 27.80
N GLY A 418 -21.86 19.10 26.81
CA GLY A 418 -20.46 19.48 27.00
C GLY A 418 -19.49 18.53 26.33
N THR A 419 -18.20 18.68 26.65
CA THR A 419 -17.13 17.85 26.08
C THR A 419 -16.22 17.31 27.18
N THR A 420 -15.85 16.05 27.06
CA THR A 420 -14.82 15.39 27.87
C THR A 420 -13.70 14.90 26.95
N VAL A 421 -12.48 15.41 27.18
CA VAL A 421 -11.27 14.91 26.52
C VAL A 421 -10.51 14.06 27.52
N GLU A 422 -10.17 12.84 27.14
CA GLU A 422 -9.40 11.91 27.96
C GLU A 422 -8.03 11.67 27.35
N ILE A 423 -7.00 11.77 28.18
CA ILE A 423 -5.61 11.46 27.87
C ILE A 423 -5.22 10.25 28.72
N TRP A 424 -4.76 9.20 28.07
CA TRP A 424 -4.35 7.94 28.70
C TRP A 424 -2.84 7.82 28.62
N LEU A 425 -2.17 7.68 29.77
CA LEU A 425 -0.71 7.63 29.88
C LEU A 425 -0.28 6.38 30.64
N ARG A 426 0.85 5.79 30.26
CA ARG A 426 1.41 4.64 30.99
C ARG A 426 1.95 5.09 32.34
N THR A 427 1.72 4.26 33.35
CA THR A 427 2.37 4.41 34.66
C THR A 427 3.88 4.15 34.53
N ALA A 428 4.67 4.80 35.39
CA ALA A 428 6.13 4.70 35.40
C ALA A 428 6.66 3.47 36.17
N THR A 429 5.80 2.53 36.58
CA THR A 429 6.20 1.34 37.35
C THR A 429 7.17 0.45 36.56
N GLY A 430 8.47 0.65 36.78
CA GLY A 430 9.51 -0.20 36.19
C GLY A 430 10.84 0.45 35.79
N MET A 431 11.10 1.73 36.08
CA MET A 431 12.43 2.34 35.90
C MET A 431 12.86 3.11 37.14
N GLN A 432 13.49 2.43 38.10
CA GLN A 432 14.36 3.10 39.06
C GLN A 432 15.52 3.75 38.30
N ASP A 433 15.55 5.09 38.24
CA ASP A 433 16.74 5.84 38.61
C ASP A 433 16.51 7.35 38.82
N ALA A 434 17.08 7.79 39.94
CA ALA A 434 17.48 9.14 40.36
C ALA A 434 16.40 10.23 40.57
N GLU A 435 16.03 10.40 41.85
CA GLU A 435 15.46 11.64 42.38
C GLU A 435 16.25 12.89 41.89
N PRO A 436 15.57 13.93 41.38
CA PRO A 436 16.18 15.25 41.30
C PRO A 436 16.31 15.80 42.72
N ALA A 437 17.54 15.90 43.21
CA ALA A 437 17.82 16.58 44.46
C ALA A 437 17.28 18.03 44.40
N LEU A 438 16.42 18.37 45.36
CA LEU A 438 15.97 19.74 45.61
C LEU A 438 17.16 20.71 45.64
N PRO A 439 17.05 21.93 45.07
CA PRO A 439 18.14 22.89 45.13
C PRO A 439 18.39 23.29 46.58
N ALA A 440 19.52 22.80 47.12
CA ALA A 440 20.06 23.27 48.38
C ALA A 440 20.36 24.77 48.27
N ARG A 441 20.00 25.50 49.33
CA ARG A 441 20.28 26.92 49.60
C ARG A 441 21.56 27.43 48.93
N MET A 442 21.47 28.62 48.32
CA MET A 442 22.62 29.43 47.88
C MET A 442 23.75 29.38 48.92
N PRO A 443 24.93 28.83 48.59
CA PRO A 443 26.10 28.99 49.44
C PRO A 443 26.57 30.43 49.38
N ALA A 444 26.92 30.95 50.55
CA ALA A 444 27.47 32.28 50.74
C ALA A 444 28.80 32.49 50.00
N VAL A 445 28.95 33.68 49.42
CA VAL A 445 30.20 34.35 49.00
C VAL A 445 31.29 33.41 48.44
N ARG A 446 31.24 33.13 47.14
CA ARG A 446 32.35 32.45 46.43
C ARG A 446 33.44 33.48 46.07
N GLN A 447 34.71 33.06 46.16
CA GLN A 447 35.89 33.84 45.79
C GLN A 447 35.80 34.32 44.33
N ALA A 448 36.28 35.52 44.05
CA ALA A 448 36.44 36.04 42.69
C ALA A 448 37.29 35.08 41.84
N ALA A 449 36.85 34.82 40.61
CA ALA A 449 37.51 33.91 39.66
C ALA A 449 37.71 34.64 38.33
N ARG A 450 38.75 34.26 37.58
CA ARG A 450 39.05 34.84 36.26
C ARG A 450 38.40 33.97 35.19
N ILE A 451 37.43 34.51 34.48
CA ILE A 451 36.63 33.79 33.49
C ILE A 451 36.95 34.33 32.10
N LEU A 452 37.23 33.43 31.14
CA LEU A 452 37.30 33.78 29.72
C LEU A 452 35.99 33.41 29.04
N ILE A 453 35.37 34.38 28.37
CA ILE A 453 34.17 34.17 27.55
C ILE A 453 34.54 34.27 26.07
N VAL A 454 34.10 33.30 25.29
CA VAL A 454 34.23 33.29 23.82
C VAL A 454 32.83 33.18 23.22
N GLU A 455 32.39 34.25 22.56
CA GLU A 455 31.02 34.40 22.05
C GLU A 455 31.06 35.31 20.83
N ASP A 456 30.47 34.92 19.72
CA ASP A 456 30.48 35.69 18.47
C ASP A 456 29.44 36.80 18.43
N ASP A 457 28.32 36.65 19.14
CA ASP A 457 27.33 37.70 19.27
C ASP A 457 27.76 38.76 20.32
N ASP A 458 28.00 39.98 19.84
CA ASP A 458 28.43 41.11 20.68
C ASP A 458 27.49 41.39 21.86
N PHE A 459 26.17 41.26 21.66
CA PHE A 459 25.17 41.55 22.69
C PHE A 459 25.10 40.44 23.74
N VAL A 460 25.13 39.16 23.31
CA VAL A 460 25.18 38.02 24.23
C VAL A 460 26.45 38.07 25.06
N ARG A 461 27.58 38.38 24.42
CA ARG A 461 28.89 38.51 25.09
C ARG A 461 28.88 39.60 26.15
N GLU A 462 28.43 40.80 25.82
CA GLU A 462 28.32 41.93 26.77
C GLU A 462 27.39 41.60 27.95
N SER A 463 26.28 40.92 27.69
CA SER A 463 25.33 40.48 28.72
C SER A 463 25.94 39.46 29.69
N MET A 464 26.68 38.48 29.17
CA MET A 464 27.36 37.47 30.00
C MET A 464 28.49 38.08 30.84
N VAL A 465 29.27 39.00 30.25
CA VAL A 465 30.31 39.76 30.96
C VAL A 465 29.70 40.54 32.12
N SER A 466 28.68 41.36 31.84
CA SER A 466 28.00 42.17 32.86
C SER A 466 27.42 41.31 34.00
N SER A 467 26.86 40.15 33.65
CA SER A 467 26.29 39.19 34.60
C SER A 467 27.34 38.59 35.54
N LEU A 468 28.50 38.19 35.01
CA LEU A 468 29.57 37.56 35.79
C LEU A 468 30.37 38.58 36.61
N GLU A 469 30.55 39.80 36.11
CA GLU A 469 31.12 40.91 36.87
C GLU A 469 30.23 41.30 38.05
N ALA A 470 28.90 41.33 37.86
CA ALA A 470 27.94 41.54 38.95
C ALA A 470 27.98 40.44 40.02
N LEU A 471 28.42 39.22 39.67
CA LEU A 471 28.66 38.11 40.58
C LEU A 471 30.05 38.17 41.26
N GLY A 472 30.88 39.17 40.95
CA GLY A 472 32.18 39.39 41.57
C GLY A 472 33.36 38.69 40.87
N HIS A 473 33.17 38.18 39.66
CA HIS A 473 34.24 37.58 38.85
C HIS A 473 34.95 38.61 37.98
N THR A 474 36.20 38.34 37.60
CA THR A 474 36.93 39.13 36.60
C THR A 474 36.79 38.45 35.25
N VAL A 475 36.29 39.16 34.23
CA VAL A 475 35.94 38.55 32.96
C VAL A 475 36.82 39.11 31.84
N ARG A 476 37.40 38.21 31.03
CA ARG A 476 37.96 38.54 29.72
C ARG A 476 37.02 38.03 28.64
N GLN A 477 36.92 38.77 27.55
CA GLN A 477 36.04 38.43 26.43
C GLN A 477 36.82 38.30 25.13
N ALA A 478 36.38 37.38 24.28
CA ALA A 478 36.88 37.18 22.92
C ALA A 478 35.69 37.01 21.95
N PRO A 479 35.75 37.62 20.76
CA PRO A 479 34.66 37.58 19.79
C PRO A 479 34.63 36.32 18.92
N ASP A 480 35.65 35.46 18.96
CA ASP A 480 35.72 34.26 18.15
C ASP A 480 36.71 33.25 18.74
N GLY A 481 36.67 32.00 18.25
CA GLY A 481 37.52 30.91 18.75
C GLY A 481 39.03 31.19 18.62
N GLU A 482 39.46 31.88 17.57
CA GLU A 482 40.89 32.20 17.35
C GLU A 482 41.36 33.29 18.32
N ALA A 483 40.54 34.31 18.58
CA ALA A 483 40.77 35.32 19.60
C ALA A 483 40.73 34.69 21.01
N GLY A 484 39.85 33.71 21.25
CA GLY A 484 39.80 32.93 22.48
C GLY A 484 41.10 32.15 22.72
N LEU A 485 41.63 31.47 21.70
CA LEU A 485 42.92 30.79 21.79
C LEU A 485 44.09 31.75 22.05
N ARG A 486 44.10 32.93 21.41
CA ARG A 486 45.12 33.96 21.70
C ARG A 486 45.04 34.42 23.16
N ALA A 487 43.84 34.71 23.66
CA ALA A 487 43.64 35.11 25.05
C ALA A 487 44.08 34.02 26.05
N LEU A 488 43.86 32.75 25.72
CA LEU A 488 44.34 31.60 26.51
C LEU A 488 45.88 31.49 26.57
N HIS A 489 46.60 31.94 25.52
CA HIS A 489 48.07 31.96 25.53
C HIS A 489 48.64 33.11 26.36
N GLU A 490 47.93 34.23 26.43
CA GLU A 490 48.36 35.41 27.19
C GLU A 490 48.22 35.19 28.70
N GLU A 491 47.10 34.60 29.14
CA GLU A 491 46.84 34.33 30.54
C GLU A 491 45.90 33.14 30.71
N ARG A 492 46.25 32.20 31.61
CA ARG A 492 45.39 31.06 31.93
C ARG A 492 44.21 31.53 32.80
N PRO A 493 42.94 31.39 32.33
CA PRO A 493 41.77 31.65 33.15
C PRO A 493 41.52 30.52 34.15
N ASP A 494 40.65 30.77 35.12
CA ASP A 494 40.16 29.76 36.06
C ASP A 494 38.94 29.01 35.49
N LEU A 495 38.24 29.59 34.49
CA LEU A 495 37.12 28.97 33.78
C LEU A 495 37.02 29.52 32.34
N LEU A 496 36.78 28.64 31.37
CA LEU A 496 36.41 29.03 30.00
C LEU A 496 34.91 28.81 29.78
N ILE A 497 34.23 29.81 29.23
CA ILE A 497 32.86 29.70 28.74
C ILE A 497 32.88 30.00 27.24
N THR A 498 32.35 29.11 26.42
CA THR A 498 32.33 29.29 24.95
C THR A 498 30.97 28.99 24.38
N ASP A 499 30.53 29.72 23.35
CA ASP A 499 29.41 29.30 22.53
C ASP A 499 29.78 28.07 21.70
N TYR A 500 28.80 27.22 21.40
CA TYR A 500 28.98 26.07 20.53
C TYR A 500 29.15 26.48 19.06
N LEU A 501 28.34 27.44 18.60
CA LEU A 501 28.14 27.70 17.18
C LEU A 501 28.78 29.02 16.73
N MET A 502 30.11 29.09 16.73
CA MET A 502 30.86 30.28 16.33
C MET A 502 31.41 30.17 14.89
N PRO A 503 31.50 31.28 14.13
CA PRO A 503 32.13 31.30 12.81
C PRO A 503 33.60 30.88 12.83
N GLY A 504 34.02 30.05 11.87
CA GLY A 504 35.40 29.62 11.69
C GLY A 504 35.83 28.45 12.58
N MET A 505 35.59 28.54 13.89
CA MET A 505 35.92 27.48 14.86
C MET A 505 34.74 27.24 15.81
N THR A 506 34.30 26.00 15.93
CA THR A 506 33.23 25.64 16.88
C THR A 506 33.72 25.65 18.33
N GLY A 507 32.80 25.84 19.28
CA GLY A 507 33.14 25.77 20.71
C GLY A 507 33.72 24.41 21.13
N ALA A 508 33.27 23.33 20.49
CA ALA A 508 33.80 21.98 20.74
C ALA A 508 35.27 21.86 20.29
N GLU A 509 35.62 22.39 19.12
CA GLU A 509 37.01 22.43 18.63
C GLU A 509 37.89 23.30 19.52
N LEU A 510 37.38 24.45 19.98
CA LEU A 510 38.08 25.32 20.93
C LEU A 510 38.37 24.59 22.24
N MET A 511 37.39 23.90 22.81
CA MET A 511 37.55 23.12 24.05
C MET A 511 38.55 21.97 23.88
N GLN A 512 38.54 21.29 22.74
CA GLN A 512 39.48 20.21 22.45
C GLN A 512 40.93 20.73 22.39
N ARG A 513 41.16 21.85 21.69
CA ARG A 513 42.47 22.50 21.64
C ARG A 513 42.91 23.04 23.00
N THR A 514 41.98 23.63 23.74
CA THR A 514 42.24 24.12 25.11
C THR A 514 42.63 22.99 26.05
N ARG A 515 41.98 21.83 25.96
CA ARG A 515 42.31 20.66 26.79
C ARG A 515 43.69 20.09 26.49
N ALA A 516 44.14 20.14 25.24
CA ALA A 516 45.49 19.73 24.86
C ALA A 516 46.56 20.66 25.45
N MET A 517 46.26 21.96 25.60
CA MET A 517 47.18 22.95 26.16
C MET A 517 47.13 23.05 27.68
N PHE A 518 45.93 22.94 28.27
CA PHE A 518 45.66 23.09 29.70
C PHE A 518 44.82 21.92 30.21
N PRO A 519 45.44 20.76 30.48
CA PRO A 519 44.76 19.64 31.12
C PRO A 519 44.14 20.07 32.46
N GLY A 520 42.85 19.79 32.66
CA GLY A 520 42.14 20.09 33.90
C GLY A 520 41.51 21.49 34.01
N LEU A 521 41.62 22.35 32.99
CA LEU A 521 40.85 23.61 32.98
C LEU A 521 39.34 23.31 32.90
N PRO A 522 38.51 23.83 33.82
CA PRO A 522 37.07 23.68 33.73
C PRO A 522 36.53 24.53 32.57
N MET A 523 35.55 23.97 31.87
CA MET A 523 35.00 24.55 30.65
C MET A 523 33.48 24.40 30.62
N ILE A 524 32.79 25.47 30.24
CA ILE A 524 31.35 25.50 30.00
C ILE A 524 31.11 25.74 28.51
N ILE A 525 30.26 24.92 27.91
CA ILE A 525 29.72 25.19 26.58
C ILE A 525 28.33 25.79 26.74
N ALA A 526 28.11 26.97 26.17
CA ALA A 526 26.78 27.51 25.99
C ALA A 526 26.21 27.00 24.65
N THR A 527 24.98 26.50 24.61
CA THR A 527 24.37 26.01 23.37
C THR A 527 22.89 26.30 23.27
N GLY A 528 22.45 26.70 22.07
CA GLY A 528 21.04 26.74 21.68
C GLY A 528 20.52 25.42 21.06
N TYR A 529 21.40 24.43 20.88
CA TYR A 529 21.10 23.13 20.25
C TYR A 529 20.70 22.09 21.31
N ALA A 530 19.68 21.28 21.00
CA ALA A 530 19.00 20.40 21.96
C ALA A 530 19.52 18.95 22.00
N ASP A 531 20.52 18.59 21.19
CA ASP A 531 21.05 17.22 21.16
C ASP A 531 22.19 17.04 22.17
N MET A 532 21.83 16.95 23.46
CA MET A 532 22.78 16.77 24.56
C MET A 532 23.59 15.49 24.44
N LYS A 533 23.03 14.40 23.89
CA LYS A 533 23.72 13.10 23.84
C LYS A 533 24.92 13.12 22.90
N ALA A 534 24.80 13.79 21.75
CA ALA A 534 25.93 13.98 20.83
C ALA A 534 26.99 14.93 21.43
N ILE A 535 26.55 15.95 22.15
CA ILE A 535 27.41 16.98 22.75
C ILE A 535 28.17 16.45 23.98
N GLU A 536 27.50 15.74 24.89
CA GLU A 536 28.12 15.13 26.09
C GLU A 536 29.17 14.06 25.73
N GLN A 537 28.92 13.26 24.68
CA GLN A 537 29.87 12.25 24.19
C GLN A 537 31.15 12.87 23.63
N VAL A 538 31.08 14.08 23.07
CA VAL A 538 32.23 14.81 22.50
C VAL A 538 32.98 15.61 23.56
N ILE A 539 32.27 16.10 24.60
CA ILE A 539 32.81 17.07 25.56
C ILE A 539 33.56 16.41 26.74
N GLY A 540 33.31 15.14 27.06
CA GLY A 540 34.12 14.36 28.01
C GLY A 540 34.49 15.10 29.31
N GLY A 541 33.50 15.67 30.03
CA GLY A 541 33.68 16.27 31.37
C GLY A 541 33.37 17.77 31.54
N GLY A 542 33.01 18.49 30.48
CA GLY A 542 32.57 19.90 30.55
C GLY A 542 31.11 20.05 30.99
N VAL A 543 30.73 21.26 31.46
CA VAL A 543 29.34 21.60 31.86
C VAL A 543 28.63 22.26 30.67
N VAL A 544 27.39 21.87 30.39
CA VAL A 544 26.60 22.44 29.29
C VAL A 544 25.57 23.43 29.85
N LEU A 545 25.59 24.66 29.34
CA LEU A 545 24.66 25.73 29.69
C LEU A 545 23.70 25.99 28.50
N ARG A 546 22.39 25.89 28.74
CA ARG A 546 21.38 26.03 27.67
C ARG A 546 21.00 27.49 27.45
N LYS A 547 21.13 27.98 26.22
CA LYS A 547 20.60 29.29 25.82
C LYS A 547 19.09 29.17 25.51
N PRO A 548 18.22 30.11 25.96
CA PRO A 548 18.52 31.22 26.88
C PRO A 548 18.58 30.75 28.34
N PHE A 549 19.53 31.29 29.09
CA PHE A 549 19.72 31.01 30.52
C PHE A 549 19.48 32.26 31.37
N GLN A 550 19.03 32.06 32.61
CA GLN A 550 18.88 33.14 33.60
C GLN A 550 20.17 33.32 34.42
N LEU A 551 20.33 34.49 35.04
CA LEU A 551 21.49 34.79 35.90
C LEU A 551 21.73 33.73 36.99
N ALA A 552 20.64 33.18 37.56
CA ALA A 552 20.71 32.12 38.56
C ALA A 552 21.30 30.81 37.99
N GLU A 553 20.95 30.44 36.77
CA GLU A 553 21.43 29.22 36.10
C GLU A 553 22.91 29.34 35.71
N LEU A 554 23.33 30.53 35.28
CA LEU A 554 24.73 30.86 35.05
C LEU A 554 25.56 30.76 36.34
N ALA A 555 25.07 31.34 37.44
CA ALA A 555 25.75 31.29 38.74
C ALA A 555 25.91 29.85 39.28
N VAL A 556 24.88 29.01 39.12
CA VAL A 556 24.93 27.60 39.50
C VAL A 556 25.95 26.84 38.65
N SER A 557 25.92 27.01 37.33
CA SER A 557 26.80 26.30 36.39
C SER A 557 28.28 26.67 36.57
N VAL A 558 28.57 27.95 36.76
CA VAL A 558 29.92 28.45 37.08
C VAL A 558 30.41 27.89 38.42
N GLY A 559 29.54 27.89 39.44
CA GLY A 559 29.84 27.32 40.74
C GLY A 559 30.20 25.83 40.67
N GLN A 560 29.38 25.04 39.98
CA GLN A 560 29.63 23.61 39.80
C GLN A 560 30.92 23.32 39.02
N ALA A 561 31.22 24.12 37.99
CA ALA A 561 32.43 23.94 37.19
C ALA A 561 33.71 24.22 38.01
N LEU A 562 33.70 25.27 38.82
CA LEU A 562 34.83 25.63 39.68
C LEU A 562 35.02 24.67 40.88
N ASP A 563 33.92 24.18 41.47
CA ASP A 563 34.00 23.24 42.60
C ASP A 563 34.54 21.87 42.17
N ARG A 564 34.19 21.40 40.96
CA ARG A 564 34.74 20.15 40.39
C ARG A 564 36.25 20.23 40.16
N GLN A 565 36.77 21.39 39.77
CA GLN A 565 38.21 21.58 39.61
C GLN A 565 38.93 21.47 40.95
N ARG A 566 38.41 22.11 42.01
CA ARG A 566 39.00 22.06 43.36
C ARG A 566 39.04 20.64 43.93
N ALA A 567 37.96 19.88 43.76
CA ALA A 567 37.92 18.48 44.19
C ALA A 567 38.94 17.60 43.44
N GLY A 568 39.22 17.90 42.17
CA GLY A 568 40.27 17.25 41.38
C GLY A 568 41.68 17.65 41.81
N ASP A 569 41.92 18.93 42.07
CA ASP A 569 43.21 19.48 42.51
C ASP A 569 43.57 18.98 43.93
N GLU A 570 42.59 18.89 44.85
CA GLU A 570 42.79 18.34 46.20
C GLU A 570 43.06 16.83 46.19
N ALA A 571 42.39 16.07 45.31
CA ALA A 571 42.65 14.64 45.15
C ALA A 571 44.02 14.35 44.53
N GLN A 572 44.49 15.17 43.59
CA GLN A 572 45.86 15.08 43.05
C GLN A 572 46.91 15.51 44.07
N ALA A 573 46.66 16.55 44.87
CA ALA A 573 47.56 16.97 45.93
C ALA A 573 47.70 15.91 47.04
N ALA A 574 46.60 15.25 47.42
CA ALA A 574 46.60 14.16 48.39
C ALA A 574 47.36 12.90 47.89
N ALA A 575 47.37 12.66 46.58
CA ALA A 575 48.13 11.57 45.96
C ALA A 575 49.64 11.86 45.82
N MET A 576 50.07 13.11 46.05
CA MET A 576 51.46 13.56 45.90
C MET A 576 52.21 13.78 47.23
N LEU A 577 51.55 13.58 48.39
CA LEU A 577 52.23 13.55 49.68
C LEU A 577 53.03 12.24 49.82
N PRO A 578 54.34 12.29 50.11
CA PRO A 578 55.11 11.08 50.43
C PRO A 578 54.58 10.47 51.75
N PRO A 579 54.71 9.14 51.94
CA PRO A 579 54.32 8.53 53.20
C PRO A 579 55.17 9.16 54.32
N THR A 580 54.51 9.73 55.31
CA THR A 580 55.14 10.21 56.54
C THR A 580 55.98 9.08 57.12
N GLU A 581 57.30 9.24 57.07
CA GLU A 581 58.24 8.40 57.82
C GLU A 581 57.85 8.46 59.29
N GLY A 582 57.63 7.29 59.86
CA GLY A 582 57.44 7.15 61.29
C GLY A 582 58.77 7.31 62.02
N GLU A 583 58.69 7.80 63.24
CA GLU A 583 59.61 7.55 64.36
C GLU A 583 58.85 8.03 65.62
N GLY A 584 58.77 7.29 66.73
CA GLY A 584 59.79 6.38 67.25
C GLY A 584 60.73 7.18 68.13
#